data_AF-A0A3A8KEQ7-F1
#
_entry.id   AF-A0A3A8KEQ7-F1
#
_cell.length_a   1.000
_cell.length_b   1.000
_cell.length_c   1.000
_cell.angle_alpha   90.00
_cell.angle_beta   90.00
_cell.angle_gamma   90.00
#
_symmetry.space_group_name_H-M   'P 1'
#
loop_
_entity.id
_entity.type
_entity.pdbx_description
1 polymer ?
#
loop_
_entity_poly.entity_id
_entity_poly.type
_entity_poly.pdbx_seq_one_letter_code
_entity_poly.pdbx_strand_id
1 'polypeptide(L)'
;MSAGSAGVSAYPGAGSYGAGPVSTSDGGTPGGTVQQVVESFQVPVTPVITAPVSGEAASSTRPRIEGTAGTNGPVVHLVVDGREIGAAVPGSDGRFTYDPTTPLAAGAHDVIAWADSLGVASKSSTPVRFSTPAVALADGGVVQMAVLVVPSNGDTVSPTPLFAGTAANGVSVGVVIDEGPDNIVPLDLLGRFRFQVPGSAPLSVGTHKVTVHAHNEAGDDGPYSDVVGFEVVVPGGDGGTDGGTDAGPVDPAMPMVVVPAEGATVDPTFSFVGVALPGTSVLLELDGKALATATADDEGVFRHVLTADKALATGAHKVVAQVVTEEGEAGLRSPEVGFQVRGPTDLDVGCGCGAAPAGMISVWALVGLGALARRRRSRN
;
A
#
# COMPACT_ATOMS: atom_id res chain seq x y z
N MET A 1 -18.04 -7.46 38.57
CA MET A 1 -16.77 -6.80 38.96
C MET A 1 -16.86 -5.36 38.46
N SER A 2 -16.94 -4.39 39.36
CA SER A 2 -17.00 -2.97 38.99
C SER A 2 -15.57 -2.46 38.86
N ALA A 3 -15.23 -1.84 37.72
CA ALA A 3 -13.93 -1.23 37.51
C ALA A 3 -13.79 -0.03 38.47
N GLY A 4 -12.74 -0.01 39.27
CA GLY A 4 -12.41 1.14 40.13
C GLY A 4 -12.15 2.39 39.28
N SER A 5 -12.51 3.55 39.82
CA SER A 5 -12.32 4.85 39.16
C SER A 5 -10.83 5.14 38.91
N ALA A 6 -10.50 5.73 37.77
CA ALA A 6 -9.13 6.14 37.45
C ALA A 6 -8.61 7.17 38.47
N GLY A 7 -7.40 6.94 38.98
CA GLY A 7 -6.71 7.88 39.87
C GLY A 7 -6.30 9.14 39.13
N VAL A 8 -6.50 10.30 39.74
CA VAL A 8 -6.08 11.60 39.19
C VAL A 8 -4.74 11.97 39.83
N SER A 9 -3.70 12.20 39.03
CA SER A 9 -2.43 12.72 39.51
C SER A 9 -2.57 14.21 39.86
N ALA A 10 -2.19 14.59 41.09
CA ALA A 10 -2.21 15.97 41.57
C ALA A 10 -0.81 16.60 41.54
N TYR A 11 -0.78 17.92 41.37
CA TYR A 11 0.38 18.81 41.35
C TYR A 11 1.27 18.67 42.62
N PRO A 12 2.59 18.96 42.56
CA PRO A 12 3.49 18.80 43.70
C PRO A 12 3.02 19.60 44.92
N GLY A 13 2.80 18.90 46.04
CA GLY A 13 2.41 19.49 47.33
C GLY A 13 1.00 19.15 47.80
N ALA A 14 0.14 18.61 46.94
CA ALA A 14 -1.09 17.94 47.35
C ALA A 14 -0.85 16.42 47.43
N GLY A 15 -1.38 15.76 48.47
CA GLY A 15 -1.25 14.30 48.61
C GLY A 15 -1.75 13.57 47.35
N SER A 16 -1.00 12.57 46.90
CA SER A 16 -1.45 11.67 45.83
C SER A 16 -2.51 10.73 46.40
N TYR A 17 -3.74 10.83 45.91
CA TYR A 17 -4.79 9.85 46.20
C TYR A 17 -4.75 8.80 45.09
N GLY A 18 -3.94 7.76 45.28
CA GLY A 18 -4.00 6.59 44.40
C GLY A 18 -5.40 5.96 44.44
N ALA A 19 -5.80 5.31 43.35
CA ALA A 19 -7.02 4.50 43.32
C ALA A 19 -6.90 3.37 44.37
N GLY A 20 -7.52 3.57 45.53
CA GLY A 20 -7.70 2.51 46.53
C GLY A 20 -8.94 1.68 46.17
N PRO A 21 -8.96 0.37 46.42
CA PRO A 21 -10.18 -0.40 46.30
C PRO A 21 -11.25 0.21 47.24
N VAL A 22 -12.40 0.59 46.68
CA VAL A 22 -13.57 0.99 47.47
C VAL A 22 -13.93 -0.19 48.37
N SER A 23 -13.85 0.02 49.68
CA SER A 23 -14.32 -0.96 50.66
C SER A 23 -15.85 -0.93 50.70
N THR A 24 -16.49 -1.67 49.81
CA THR A 24 -17.82 -2.22 50.10
C THR A 24 -17.62 -3.61 50.69
N SER A 25 -18.34 -3.85 51.79
CA SER A 25 -18.31 -4.91 52.82
C SER A 25 -18.15 -6.39 52.44
N ASP A 26 -17.74 -6.77 51.23
CA ASP A 26 -17.67 -8.17 50.82
C ASP A 26 -16.24 -8.74 50.96
N GLY A 27 -15.85 -9.06 52.20
CA GLY A 27 -15.01 -10.20 52.62
C GLY A 27 -13.74 -10.64 51.86
N GLY A 28 -13.23 -9.89 50.88
CA GLY A 28 -12.05 -10.26 50.10
C GLY A 28 -10.78 -9.59 50.62
N THR A 29 -9.74 -10.37 50.91
CA THR A 29 -8.39 -9.85 51.16
C THR A 29 -7.90 -9.13 49.89
N PRO A 30 -7.58 -7.82 49.91
CA PRO A 30 -7.07 -7.13 48.73
C PRO A 30 -5.68 -7.67 48.38
N GLY A 31 -5.60 -8.44 47.28
CA GLY A 31 -4.40 -9.14 46.83
C GLY A 31 -3.43 -8.32 45.97
N GLY A 32 -3.35 -7.00 46.17
CA GLY A 32 -2.48 -6.12 45.39
C GLY A 32 -1.49 -5.37 46.27
N THR A 33 -0.20 -5.43 45.94
CA THR A 33 0.81 -4.51 46.52
C THR A 33 0.95 -3.28 45.64
N VAL A 34 0.80 -2.10 46.23
CA VAL A 34 1.12 -0.83 45.56
C VAL A 34 2.62 -0.59 45.74
N GLN A 35 3.38 -0.56 44.64
CA GLN A 35 4.78 -0.14 44.66
C GLN A 35 4.86 1.31 44.19
N GLN A 36 5.21 2.21 45.12
CA GLN A 36 5.50 3.60 44.79
C GLN A 36 6.96 3.71 44.37
N VAL A 37 7.22 4.04 43.11
CA VAL A 37 8.55 4.38 42.61
C VAL A 37 8.73 5.88 42.73
N VAL A 38 9.57 6.32 43.67
CA VAL A 38 9.90 7.73 43.88
C VAL A 38 11.24 8.01 43.23
N GLU A 39 11.21 8.36 41.96
CA GLU A 39 12.39 8.79 41.21
C GLU A 39 12.33 10.29 40.94
N SER A 40 13.49 10.93 40.88
CA SER A 40 13.56 12.35 40.51
C SER A 40 13.24 12.49 39.04
N PHE A 41 12.41 13.47 38.69
CA PHE A 41 12.17 13.82 37.29
C PHE A 41 13.50 14.23 36.62
N GLN A 42 13.91 13.51 35.59
CA GLN A 42 15.12 13.81 34.81
C GLN A 42 14.78 13.80 33.33
N VAL A 43 15.23 14.84 32.62
CA VAL A 43 15.24 14.83 31.15
C VAL A 43 16.41 13.94 30.72
N PRO A 44 16.19 12.91 29.90
CA PRO A 44 17.28 12.07 29.43
C PRO A 44 18.31 12.88 28.64
N VAL A 45 19.56 12.46 28.66
CA VAL A 45 20.60 13.07 27.83
C VAL A 45 20.30 12.83 26.35
N THR A 46 20.61 13.82 25.50
CA THR A 46 20.49 13.68 24.05
C THR A 46 21.46 12.62 23.55
N PRO A 47 20.98 11.61 22.79
CA PRO A 47 21.86 10.60 22.20
C PRO A 47 22.84 11.21 21.19
N VAL A 48 23.96 10.52 20.99
CA VAL A 48 24.95 10.82 19.93
C VAL A 48 25.14 9.57 19.08
N ILE A 49 24.97 9.72 17.77
CA ILE A 49 25.23 8.64 16.80
C ILE A 49 26.72 8.66 16.45
N THR A 50 27.37 7.51 16.55
CA THR A 50 28.80 7.31 16.26
C THR A 50 29.06 6.48 15.02
N ALA A 51 28.10 5.64 14.62
CA ALA A 51 28.10 4.92 13.35
C ALA A 51 26.66 4.89 12.80
N PRO A 52 26.45 5.09 11.49
CA PRO A 52 27.45 5.49 10.49
C PRO A 52 28.04 6.89 10.79
N VAL A 53 29.20 7.21 10.22
CA VAL A 53 29.77 8.56 10.29
C VAL A 53 29.16 9.47 9.22
N SER A 54 29.16 10.79 9.47
CA SER A 54 28.59 11.74 8.50
C SER A 54 29.31 11.69 7.15
N GLY A 55 28.55 11.43 6.08
CA GLY A 55 29.03 11.25 4.72
C GLY A 55 29.45 9.82 4.36
N GLU A 56 29.27 8.85 5.26
CA GLU A 56 29.64 7.46 5.02
C GLU A 56 28.78 6.83 3.93
N ALA A 57 29.43 6.08 3.03
CA ALA A 57 28.76 5.16 2.11
C ALA A 57 28.81 3.75 2.71
N ALA A 58 27.68 3.28 3.24
CA ALA A 58 27.55 1.97 3.81
C ALA A 58 27.75 0.88 2.74
N SER A 59 28.29 -0.27 3.15
CA SER A 59 28.48 -1.43 2.28
C SER A 59 27.26 -2.35 2.22
N SER A 60 26.19 -2.04 2.95
CA SER A 60 24.97 -2.85 3.06
C SER A 60 23.73 -1.96 3.10
N THR A 61 22.59 -2.49 2.65
CA THR A 61 21.27 -1.87 2.77
C THR A 61 20.74 -1.85 4.22
N ARG A 62 21.36 -2.63 5.12
CA ARG A 62 21.03 -2.70 6.56
C ARG A 62 22.22 -2.22 7.40
N PRO A 63 22.62 -0.94 7.32
CA PRO A 63 23.77 -0.45 8.07
C PRO A 63 23.51 -0.52 9.57
N ARG A 64 24.45 -1.09 10.32
CA ARG A 64 24.43 -1.06 11.77
C ARG A 64 24.54 0.39 12.25
N ILE A 65 23.65 0.78 13.17
CA ILE A 65 23.67 2.08 13.81
C ILE A 65 24.19 1.92 15.24
N GLU A 66 25.20 2.71 15.59
CA GLU A 66 25.79 2.72 16.94
C GLU A 66 25.81 4.13 17.49
N GLY A 67 25.72 4.24 18.81
CA GLY A 67 25.82 5.53 19.47
C GLY A 67 25.96 5.44 20.98
N THR A 68 25.85 6.59 21.62
CA THR A 68 25.85 6.73 23.07
C THR A 68 24.61 7.50 23.55
N ALA A 69 24.13 7.14 24.74
CA ALA A 69 23.03 7.79 25.44
C ALA A 69 23.22 7.63 26.96
N GLY A 70 22.24 8.08 27.74
CA GLY A 70 22.28 8.00 29.20
C GLY A 70 22.22 6.54 29.68
N THR A 71 22.87 6.26 30.81
CA THR A 71 22.97 4.91 31.39
C THR A 71 21.77 4.51 32.25
N ASN A 72 20.86 5.44 32.55
CA ASN A 72 19.73 5.25 33.48
C ASN A 72 18.49 4.62 32.79
N GLY A 73 18.71 3.61 31.95
CA GLY A 73 17.63 2.89 31.26
C GLY A 73 16.70 3.72 30.35
N PRO A 74 17.14 4.78 29.64
CA PRO A 74 16.31 5.37 28.62
C PRO A 74 16.14 4.40 27.43
N VAL A 75 15.02 4.51 26.72
CA VAL A 75 14.83 3.88 25.41
C VAL A 75 15.27 4.89 24.35
N VAL A 76 16.25 4.53 23.53
CA VAL A 76 16.70 5.35 22.41
C VAL A 76 15.89 4.99 21.18
N HIS A 77 15.13 5.95 20.66
CA HIS A 77 14.35 5.83 19.44
C HIS A 77 15.19 6.34 18.25
N LEU A 78 15.27 5.55 17.19
CA LEU A 78 16.01 5.86 15.97
C LEU A 78 15.04 6.18 14.83
N VAL A 79 15.28 7.31 14.17
CA VAL A 79 14.46 7.79 13.06
C VAL A 79 15.35 8.02 11.85
N VAL A 80 15.00 7.40 10.73
CA VAL A 80 15.66 7.58 9.43
C VAL A 80 14.65 8.22 8.48
N ASP A 81 15.04 9.32 7.83
CA ASP A 81 14.21 10.05 6.85
C ASP A 81 12.81 10.42 7.38
N GLY A 82 12.73 10.71 8.68
CA GLY A 82 11.49 11.07 9.36
C GLY A 82 10.62 9.89 9.80
N ARG A 83 11.00 8.64 9.50
CA ARG A 83 10.32 7.43 9.96
C ARG A 83 11.09 6.74 11.08
N GLU A 84 10.42 6.41 12.18
CA GLU A 84 11.01 5.58 13.22
C GLU A 84 11.29 4.17 12.67
N ILE A 85 12.54 3.73 12.79
CA ILE A 85 12.97 2.41 12.31
C ILE A 85 13.09 1.40 13.45
N GLY A 86 13.26 1.88 14.69
CA GLY A 86 13.27 1.04 15.86
C GLY A 86 13.82 1.75 17.09
N ALA A 87 13.99 0.98 18.16
CA ALA A 87 14.51 1.48 19.41
C ALA A 87 15.58 0.54 19.98
N ALA A 88 16.49 1.11 20.78
CA ALA A 88 17.55 0.39 21.46
C ALA A 88 17.67 0.84 22.91
N VAL A 89 17.95 -0.10 23.81
CA VAL A 89 18.25 0.22 25.21
C VAL A 89 19.78 0.29 25.36
N PRO A 90 20.33 1.42 25.83
CA PRO A 90 21.76 1.52 26.08
C PRO A 90 22.23 0.56 27.17
N GLY A 91 23.44 0.04 27.01
CA GLY A 91 24.14 -0.74 28.03
C GLY A 91 24.54 0.12 29.25
N SER A 92 25.13 -0.54 30.24
CA SER A 92 25.63 0.13 31.46
C SER A 92 26.77 1.13 31.20
N ASP A 93 27.44 1.02 30.05
CA ASP A 93 28.45 1.96 29.55
C ASP A 93 27.85 3.10 28.71
N GLY A 94 26.53 3.11 28.54
CA GLY A 94 25.78 4.10 27.79
C GLY A 94 25.83 3.88 26.28
N ARG A 95 26.41 2.79 25.78
CA ARG A 95 26.44 2.48 24.35
C ARG A 95 25.17 1.77 23.93
N PHE A 96 24.66 2.11 22.76
CA PHE A 96 23.59 1.36 22.11
C PHE A 96 24.00 0.95 20.71
N THR A 97 23.38 -0.13 20.24
CA THR A 97 23.53 -0.66 18.90
C THR A 97 22.15 -1.02 18.40
N TYR A 98 21.88 -0.73 17.14
CA TYR A 98 20.69 -1.13 16.43
C TYR A 98 21.07 -1.73 15.07
N ASP A 99 20.63 -2.97 14.81
CA ASP A 99 20.78 -3.65 13.54
C ASP A 99 19.42 -3.65 12.81
N PRO A 100 19.26 -2.87 11.72
CA PRO A 100 18.00 -2.81 11.00
C PRO A 100 17.54 -4.17 10.47
N THR A 101 16.32 -4.56 10.81
CA THR A 101 15.65 -5.76 10.28
C THR A 101 14.91 -5.49 8.96
N THR A 102 14.79 -4.23 8.55
CA THR A 102 14.30 -3.82 7.24
C THR A 102 15.43 -3.09 6.51
N PRO A 103 15.77 -3.46 5.28
CA PRO A 103 16.74 -2.73 4.47
C PRO A 103 16.22 -1.34 4.14
N LEU A 104 17.12 -0.37 4.15
CA LEU A 104 16.85 0.98 3.69
C LEU A 104 16.91 1.04 2.15
N ALA A 105 16.11 1.91 1.55
CA ALA A 105 16.14 2.16 0.12
C ALA A 105 17.51 2.70 -0.31
N ALA A 106 17.95 2.42 -1.54
CA ALA A 106 19.24 2.91 -2.00
C ALA A 106 19.31 4.45 -2.04
N GLY A 107 20.47 5.01 -1.65
CA GLY A 107 20.71 6.44 -1.74
C GLY A 107 21.03 7.08 -0.39
N ALA A 108 20.82 8.40 -0.31
CA ALA A 108 21.17 9.18 0.88
C ALA A 108 20.05 9.14 1.92
N HIS A 109 20.45 9.04 3.18
CA HIS A 109 19.58 9.01 4.35
C HIS A 109 20.08 9.97 5.42
N ASP A 110 19.16 10.51 6.20
CA ASP A 110 19.45 11.26 7.42
C ASP A 110 18.91 10.49 8.64
N VAL A 111 19.80 10.08 9.56
CA VAL A 111 19.42 9.44 10.83
C VAL A 111 19.51 10.44 11.99
N ILE A 112 18.49 10.41 12.85
CA ILE A 112 18.48 11.07 14.16
C ILE A 112 18.11 10.07 15.24
N ALA A 113 18.49 10.37 16.48
CA ALA A 113 18.10 9.61 17.66
C ALA A 113 17.59 10.54 18.76
N TRP A 114 16.63 10.07 19.55
CA TRP A 114 16.16 10.73 20.77
C TRP A 114 15.92 9.69 21.85
N ALA A 115 15.90 10.10 23.11
CA ALA A 115 15.77 9.18 24.25
C ALA A 115 14.50 9.47 25.04
N ASP A 116 13.75 8.43 25.38
CA ASP A 116 12.63 8.48 26.33
C ASP A 116 13.02 7.83 27.65
N SER A 117 12.60 8.42 28.77
CA SER A 117 12.60 7.73 30.06
C SER A 117 11.36 8.16 30.84
N LEU A 118 10.56 7.18 31.28
CA LEU A 118 9.34 7.41 32.05
C LEU A 118 8.36 8.40 31.37
N GLY A 119 8.30 8.39 30.04
CA GLY A 119 7.46 9.30 29.24
C GLY A 119 8.02 10.72 29.10
N VAL A 120 9.30 10.93 29.42
CA VAL A 120 10.02 12.19 29.24
C VAL A 120 11.02 12.03 28.10
N ALA A 121 10.80 12.77 27.02
CA ALA A 121 11.69 12.78 25.87
C ALA A 121 12.85 13.79 26.03
N SER A 122 14.04 13.41 25.52
CA SER A 122 15.17 14.32 25.33
C SER A 122 15.04 15.15 24.04
N LYS A 123 15.98 16.07 23.81
CA LYS A 123 16.13 16.68 22.48
C LYS A 123 16.70 15.65 21.51
N SER A 124 16.27 15.71 20.26
CA SER A 124 16.86 14.92 19.16
C SER A 124 18.36 15.23 18.97
N SER A 125 19.11 14.22 18.55
CA SER A 125 20.51 14.32 18.17
C SER A 125 20.69 15.23 16.96
N THR A 126 21.94 15.62 16.69
CA THR A 126 22.31 16.15 15.38
C THR A 126 22.06 15.08 14.30
N PRO A 127 21.45 15.42 13.16
CA PRO A 127 21.31 14.48 12.05
C PRO A 127 22.67 14.02 11.54
N VAL A 128 22.78 12.71 11.29
CA VAL A 128 23.94 12.12 10.63
C VAL A 128 23.49 11.65 9.25
N ARG A 129 24.13 12.20 8.22
CA ARG A 129 23.88 11.82 6.82
C ARG A 129 24.76 10.65 6.42
N PHE A 130 24.21 9.65 5.77
CA PHE A 130 24.95 8.52 5.19
C PHE A 130 24.25 8.05 3.91
N SER A 131 24.81 7.09 3.20
CA SER A 131 24.14 6.48 2.05
C SER A 131 24.23 4.97 2.05
N THR A 132 23.20 4.30 1.54
CA THR A 132 23.16 2.84 1.34
C THR A 132 23.35 2.49 -0.15
N PRO A 133 23.89 1.29 -0.44
CA PRO A 133 24.07 0.84 -1.82
C PRO A 133 22.73 0.39 -2.44
N ALA A 134 22.66 0.41 -3.76
CA ALA A 134 21.60 -0.28 -4.48
C ALA A 134 21.88 -1.78 -4.54
N VAL A 135 20.81 -2.59 -4.54
CA VAL A 135 20.92 -4.03 -4.76
C VAL A 135 21.02 -4.28 -6.26
N ALA A 136 22.19 -4.73 -6.71
CA ALA A 136 22.47 -4.98 -8.11
C ALA A 136 22.17 -6.43 -8.50
N LEU A 137 21.76 -6.62 -9.75
CA LEU A 137 21.67 -7.93 -10.42
C LEU A 137 23.01 -8.29 -11.08
N ALA A 138 23.18 -9.58 -11.40
CA ALA A 138 24.38 -10.08 -12.08
C ALA A 138 24.62 -9.44 -13.46
N ASP A 139 23.56 -8.97 -14.14
CA ASP A 139 23.63 -8.29 -15.42
C ASP A 139 23.86 -6.77 -15.33
N GLY A 140 24.02 -6.25 -14.10
CA GLY A 140 24.21 -4.82 -13.83
C GLY A 140 22.90 -4.03 -13.70
N GLY A 141 21.74 -4.68 -13.77
CA GLY A 141 20.47 -4.09 -13.39
C GLY A 141 20.41 -3.77 -11.89
N VAL A 142 19.36 -3.05 -11.47
CA VAL A 142 19.09 -2.75 -10.07
C VAL A 142 17.71 -3.26 -9.70
N VAL A 143 17.63 -3.96 -8.57
CA VAL A 143 16.38 -4.43 -7.98
C VAL A 143 15.55 -3.23 -7.57
N GLN A 144 14.32 -3.13 -8.09
CA GLN A 144 13.40 -2.06 -7.75
C GLN A 144 12.44 -2.50 -6.63
N MET A 145 11.79 -1.51 -6.02
CA MET A 145 10.74 -1.76 -5.05
C MET A 145 9.62 -2.60 -5.69
N ALA A 146 9.21 -3.66 -5.00
CA ALA A 146 8.06 -4.46 -5.41
C ALA A 146 6.75 -3.71 -5.12
N VAL A 147 5.75 -3.91 -5.97
CA VAL A 147 4.42 -3.34 -5.84
C VAL A 147 3.45 -4.44 -5.45
N LEU A 148 2.84 -4.31 -4.27
CA LEU A 148 1.69 -5.12 -3.88
C LEU A 148 0.42 -4.53 -4.49
N VAL A 149 -0.40 -5.37 -5.10
CA VAL A 149 -1.67 -4.97 -5.73
C VAL A 149 -2.86 -5.45 -4.89
N VAL A 150 -2.78 -6.65 -4.32
CA VAL A 150 -3.81 -7.22 -3.45
C VAL A 150 -3.14 -7.90 -2.25
N PRO A 151 -3.64 -7.73 -1.02
CA PRO A 151 -4.71 -6.81 -0.63
C PRO A 151 -4.28 -5.34 -0.71
N SER A 152 -5.25 -4.44 -0.77
CA SER A 152 -5.07 -3.00 -0.61
C SER A 152 -5.23 -2.60 0.86
N ASN A 153 -4.80 -1.39 1.20
CA ASN A 153 -4.84 -0.91 2.58
C ASN A 153 -6.29 -0.72 3.06
N GLY A 154 -6.66 -1.42 4.13
CA GLY A 154 -8.00 -1.43 4.71
C GLY A 154 -8.90 -2.56 4.22
N ASP A 155 -8.41 -3.44 3.33
CA ASP A 155 -9.21 -4.56 2.82
C ASP A 155 -9.53 -5.58 3.93
N THR A 156 -10.70 -6.21 3.81
CA THR A 156 -11.08 -7.35 4.62
C THR A 156 -10.93 -8.64 3.80
N VAL A 157 -10.24 -9.63 4.37
CA VAL A 157 -9.86 -10.88 3.69
C VAL A 157 -10.18 -12.11 4.53
N SER A 158 -10.20 -13.28 3.90
CA SER A 158 -10.35 -14.55 4.61
C SER A 158 -9.06 -14.94 5.37
N PRO A 159 -9.07 -15.99 6.22
CA PRO A 159 -7.86 -16.47 6.91
C PRO A 159 -6.77 -17.01 5.97
N THR A 160 -7.08 -17.20 4.69
CA THR A 160 -6.12 -17.60 3.66
C THR A 160 -6.12 -16.54 2.55
N PRO A 161 -5.55 -15.35 2.78
CA PRO A 161 -5.54 -14.31 1.76
C PRO A 161 -4.60 -14.64 0.60
N LEU A 162 -4.91 -14.06 -0.56
CA LEU A 162 -4.03 -14.01 -1.72
C LEU A 162 -3.24 -12.69 -1.69
N PHE A 163 -1.92 -12.79 -1.74
CA PHE A 163 -1.04 -11.66 -1.99
C PHE A 163 -0.57 -11.71 -3.45
N ALA A 164 -0.78 -10.63 -4.19
CA ALA A 164 -0.39 -10.57 -5.60
C ALA A 164 0.14 -9.19 -5.96
N GLY A 165 1.08 -9.16 -6.90
CA GLY A 165 1.69 -7.91 -7.33
C GLY A 165 2.75 -8.10 -8.41
N THR A 166 3.59 -7.08 -8.55
CA THR A 166 4.65 -7.01 -9.56
C THR A 166 5.97 -6.58 -8.94
N ALA A 167 7.08 -7.06 -9.47
CA ALA A 167 8.40 -6.56 -9.16
C ALA A 167 9.22 -6.39 -10.43
N ALA A 168 9.76 -5.19 -10.63
CA ALA A 168 10.68 -4.92 -11.73
C ALA A 168 12.10 -5.32 -11.32
N ASN A 169 12.79 -6.08 -12.18
CA ASN A 169 14.18 -6.49 -12.00
C ASN A 169 14.44 -7.25 -10.69
N GLY A 170 13.54 -8.15 -10.28
CA GLY A 170 13.76 -9.10 -9.20
C GLY A 170 13.84 -10.54 -9.74
N VAL A 171 14.46 -11.43 -8.98
CA VAL A 171 14.45 -12.88 -9.24
C VAL A 171 13.32 -13.55 -8.45
N SER A 172 13.13 -13.10 -7.21
CA SER A 172 12.04 -13.52 -6.32
C SER A 172 11.47 -12.31 -5.58
N VAL A 173 10.31 -12.50 -4.97
CA VAL A 173 9.68 -11.56 -4.05
C VAL A 173 9.50 -12.23 -2.70
N GLY A 174 9.94 -11.53 -1.66
CA GLY A 174 9.61 -11.82 -0.28
C GLY A 174 8.30 -11.17 0.14
N VAL A 175 7.34 -11.97 0.61
CA VAL A 175 6.09 -11.49 1.22
C VAL A 175 6.19 -11.64 2.73
N VAL A 176 6.23 -10.51 3.44
CA VAL A 176 6.39 -10.45 4.91
C VAL A 176 5.06 -10.04 5.53
N ILE A 177 4.48 -10.94 6.33
CA ILE A 177 3.21 -10.72 7.04
C ILE A 177 3.52 -10.55 8.53
N ASP A 178 3.01 -9.48 9.14
CA ASP A 178 3.16 -9.16 10.57
C ASP A 178 4.60 -9.19 11.11
N GLU A 179 5.57 -8.71 10.33
CA GLU A 179 7.00 -8.78 10.69
C GLU A 179 7.51 -10.21 10.92
N GLY A 180 6.79 -11.21 10.39
CA GLY A 180 7.17 -12.61 10.40
C GLY A 180 8.29 -12.96 9.43
N PRO A 181 8.57 -14.26 9.25
CA PRO A 181 9.56 -14.72 8.28
C PRO A 181 9.12 -14.42 6.85
N ASP A 182 10.10 -14.35 5.97
CA ASP A 182 9.86 -14.04 4.57
C ASP A 182 9.29 -15.22 3.80
N ASN A 183 8.18 -15.00 3.09
CA ASN A 183 7.58 -15.99 2.19
C ASN A 183 8.11 -15.75 0.78
N ILE A 184 9.20 -16.43 0.44
CA ILE A 184 9.89 -16.25 -0.85
C ILE A 184 9.09 -16.91 -1.97
N VAL A 185 8.68 -16.10 -2.96
CA VAL A 185 7.92 -16.52 -4.13
C VAL A 185 8.68 -16.16 -5.41
N PRO A 186 8.81 -17.09 -6.37
CA PRO A 186 9.42 -16.77 -7.66
C PRO A 186 8.52 -15.85 -8.50
N LEU A 187 9.16 -14.99 -9.30
CA LEU A 187 8.46 -14.15 -10.27
C LEU A 187 8.19 -14.93 -11.56
N ASP A 188 7.08 -14.63 -12.24
CA ASP A 188 6.84 -15.11 -13.60
C ASP A 188 7.66 -14.30 -14.63
N LEU A 189 7.62 -14.72 -15.90
CA LEU A 189 8.34 -14.06 -17.00
C LEU A 189 7.94 -12.60 -17.25
N LEU A 190 6.83 -12.16 -16.65
CA LEU A 190 6.33 -10.79 -16.73
C LEU A 190 6.60 -10.01 -15.43
N GLY A 191 7.36 -10.57 -14.49
CA GLY A 191 7.66 -9.95 -13.20
C GLY A 191 6.48 -9.91 -12.25
N ARG A 192 5.54 -10.85 -12.33
CA ARG A 192 4.38 -10.96 -11.43
C ARG A 192 4.60 -12.05 -10.39
N PHE A 193 4.11 -11.86 -9.18
CA PHE A 193 4.12 -12.87 -8.12
C PHE A 193 2.71 -13.12 -7.59
N ARG A 194 2.50 -14.32 -7.05
CA ARG A 194 1.29 -14.70 -6.31
C ARG A 194 1.63 -15.59 -5.12
N PHE A 195 1.13 -15.25 -3.96
CA PHE A 195 1.30 -16.02 -2.72
C PHE A 195 -0.06 -16.24 -2.06
N GLN A 196 -0.50 -17.49 -2.03
CA GLN A 196 -1.70 -17.89 -1.31
C GLN A 196 -1.30 -18.40 0.07
N VAL A 197 -1.82 -17.81 1.15
CA VAL A 197 -1.61 -18.35 2.50
C VAL A 197 -2.20 -19.76 2.56
N PRO A 198 -1.41 -20.78 2.96
CA PRO A 198 -1.86 -22.15 2.94
C PRO A 198 -2.93 -22.41 4.01
N GLY A 199 -3.99 -23.14 3.68
CA GLY A 199 -5.04 -23.51 4.63
C GLY A 199 -4.56 -24.38 5.81
N SER A 200 -3.35 -24.95 5.73
CA SER A 200 -2.71 -25.66 6.85
C SER A 200 -2.18 -24.71 7.94
N ALA A 201 -1.99 -23.43 7.62
CA ALA A 201 -1.50 -22.40 8.52
C ALA A 201 -2.18 -21.05 8.20
N PRO A 202 -3.50 -20.94 8.42
CA PRO A 202 -4.23 -19.71 8.15
C PRO A 202 -3.81 -18.59 9.11
N LEU A 203 -4.01 -17.35 8.70
CA LEU A 203 -3.87 -16.18 9.56
C LEU A 203 -4.98 -16.15 10.61
N SER A 204 -4.69 -15.58 11.78
CA SER A 204 -5.69 -15.34 12.82
C SER A 204 -6.71 -14.29 12.36
N VAL A 205 -7.85 -14.20 13.05
CA VAL A 205 -8.79 -13.07 12.85
C VAL A 205 -8.21 -11.81 13.48
N GLY A 206 -8.42 -10.65 12.85
CA GLY A 206 -8.03 -9.34 13.35
C GLY A 206 -7.26 -8.52 12.33
N THR A 207 -6.62 -7.44 12.78
CA THR A 207 -5.80 -6.58 11.92
C THR A 207 -4.42 -7.19 11.71
N HIS A 208 -4.00 -7.22 10.46
CA HIS A 208 -2.71 -7.70 9.98
C HIS A 208 -2.04 -6.63 9.12
N LYS A 209 -0.73 -6.78 8.91
CA LYS A 209 0.05 -5.95 7.99
C LYS A 209 0.91 -6.80 7.07
N VAL A 210 1.11 -6.32 5.85
CA VAL A 210 2.00 -6.95 4.87
C VAL A 210 2.90 -5.91 4.22
N THR A 211 4.13 -6.35 3.92
CA THR A 211 5.08 -5.65 3.05
C THR A 211 5.68 -6.63 2.06
N VAL A 212 6.06 -6.15 0.88
CA VAL A 212 6.74 -6.95 -0.13
C VAL A 212 8.06 -6.33 -0.53
N HIS A 213 9.02 -7.16 -0.92
CA HIS A 213 10.33 -6.71 -1.40
C HIS A 213 10.88 -7.72 -2.40
N ALA A 214 11.65 -7.25 -3.38
CA ALA A 214 12.27 -8.11 -4.38
C ALA A 214 13.70 -8.47 -4.00
N HIS A 215 14.19 -9.61 -4.49
CA HIS A 215 15.56 -10.09 -4.26
C HIS A 215 16.35 -10.22 -5.56
N ASN A 216 17.67 -10.10 -5.47
CA ASN A 216 18.60 -10.46 -6.57
C ASN A 216 18.96 -11.96 -6.55
N GLU A 217 19.85 -12.38 -7.45
CA GLU A 217 20.34 -13.76 -7.54
C GLU A 217 21.10 -14.24 -6.30
N ALA A 218 21.66 -13.31 -5.52
CA ALA A 218 22.39 -13.60 -4.28
C ALA A 218 21.48 -13.71 -3.05
N GLY A 219 20.20 -13.36 -3.19
CA GLY A 219 19.24 -13.29 -2.07
C GLY A 219 19.35 -12.00 -1.25
N ASP A 220 20.00 -10.95 -1.79
CA ASP A 220 20.03 -9.64 -1.14
C ASP A 220 18.67 -8.94 -1.27
N ASP A 221 18.22 -8.31 -0.18
CA ASP A 221 16.93 -7.63 -0.11
C ASP A 221 16.96 -6.25 -0.76
N GLY A 222 16.15 -6.08 -1.80
CA GLY A 222 15.81 -4.78 -2.37
C GLY A 222 14.93 -3.92 -1.45
N PRO A 223 14.51 -2.74 -1.92
CA PRO A 223 13.64 -1.85 -1.15
C PRO A 223 12.29 -2.50 -0.81
N TYR A 224 11.83 -2.31 0.42
CA TYR A 224 10.51 -2.74 0.87
C TYR A 224 9.44 -1.78 0.35
N SER A 225 8.26 -2.33 0.05
CA SER A 225 7.05 -1.56 -0.23
C SER A 225 6.60 -0.76 0.99
N ASP A 226 5.65 0.14 0.76
CA ASP A 226 4.84 0.67 1.85
C ASP A 226 4.11 -0.45 2.61
N VAL A 227 3.84 -0.20 3.89
CA VAL A 227 3.08 -1.13 4.74
C VAL A 227 1.61 -1.08 4.35
N VAL A 228 1.06 -2.24 4.03
CA VAL A 228 -0.37 -2.40 3.76
C VAL A 228 -1.02 -3.08 4.95
N GLY A 229 -1.96 -2.41 5.61
CA GLY A 229 -2.79 -2.98 6.67
C GLY A 229 -4.06 -3.61 6.08
N PHE A 230 -4.47 -4.77 6.59
CA PHE A 230 -5.70 -5.46 6.18
C PHE A 230 -6.33 -6.17 7.39
N GLU A 231 -7.61 -6.54 7.31
CA GLU A 231 -8.31 -7.25 8.37
C GLU A 231 -8.68 -8.67 7.92
N VAL A 232 -8.28 -9.67 8.70
CA VAL A 232 -8.68 -11.06 8.48
C VAL A 232 -9.94 -11.34 9.26
N VAL A 233 -10.95 -11.89 8.59
CA VAL A 233 -12.20 -12.33 9.20
C VAL A 233 -12.48 -13.78 8.80
N VAL A 234 -13.01 -14.57 9.73
CA VAL A 234 -13.53 -15.91 9.42
C VAL A 234 -14.94 -15.73 8.85
N PRO A 235 -15.25 -16.29 7.66
CA PRO A 235 -16.62 -16.37 7.20
C PRO A 235 -17.43 -17.19 8.23
N GLY A 236 -18.46 -16.58 8.80
CA GLY A 236 -19.26 -17.18 9.88
C GLY A 236 -19.73 -18.58 9.54
N GLY A 237 -19.40 -19.52 10.41
CA GLY A 237 -19.84 -20.91 10.39
C GLY A 237 -20.34 -21.29 11.78
N ASP A 238 -21.36 -20.61 12.27
CA ASP A 238 -22.10 -20.97 13.47
C ASP A 238 -23.46 -21.54 13.09
N GLY A 239 -23.50 -22.87 12.96
CA GLY A 239 -24.71 -23.62 13.20
C GLY A 239 -25.14 -23.42 14.66
N GLY A 240 -25.82 -22.32 14.94
CA GLY A 240 -26.47 -22.05 16.21
C GLY A 240 -27.86 -22.66 16.24
N THR A 241 -28.03 -23.79 16.92
CA THR A 241 -29.31 -24.04 17.58
C THR A 241 -29.30 -23.22 18.85
N ASP A 242 -29.93 -22.04 18.82
CA ASP A 242 -30.87 -21.56 19.85
C ASP A 242 -31.37 -20.17 19.42
N GLY A 243 -32.67 -20.12 19.11
CA GLY A 243 -33.30 -19.10 18.29
C GLY A 243 -33.25 -17.67 18.83
N GLY A 244 -33.03 -16.74 17.90
CA GLY A 244 -33.14 -15.30 18.14
C GLY A 244 -32.93 -14.51 16.85
N THR A 245 -33.94 -14.54 15.97
CA THR A 245 -34.26 -13.60 14.88
C THR A 245 -33.12 -12.91 14.11
N ASP A 246 -32.92 -13.42 12.89
CA ASP A 246 -32.74 -12.67 11.64
C ASP A 246 -31.39 -11.96 11.41
N ALA A 247 -30.36 -12.76 11.12
CA ALA A 247 -29.29 -12.37 10.20
C ALA A 247 -29.32 -13.37 9.03
N GLY A 248 -29.66 -12.85 7.84
CA GLY A 248 -29.83 -13.59 6.60
C GLY A 248 -28.52 -14.19 6.04
N PRO A 249 -28.58 -14.77 4.82
CA PRO A 249 -27.62 -15.74 4.31
C PRO A 249 -26.21 -15.17 4.13
N VAL A 250 -25.22 -16.06 4.32
CA VAL A 250 -23.78 -15.89 4.14
C VAL A 250 -23.46 -15.04 2.90
N ASP A 251 -22.81 -13.89 3.08
CA ASP A 251 -22.55 -12.92 2.00
C ASP A 251 -21.39 -13.42 1.09
N PRO A 252 -21.55 -13.45 -0.25
CA PRO A 252 -20.54 -13.93 -1.20
C PRO A 252 -19.29 -13.04 -1.28
N ALA A 253 -18.19 -13.58 -1.81
CA ALA A 253 -17.01 -12.77 -2.13
C ALA A 253 -17.37 -11.72 -3.21
N MET A 254 -17.12 -10.43 -2.93
CA MET A 254 -17.36 -9.35 -3.90
C MET A 254 -16.52 -9.58 -5.17
N PRO A 255 -17.09 -9.39 -6.38
CA PRO A 255 -16.32 -9.46 -7.62
C PRO A 255 -15.40 -8.22 -7.73
N MET A 256 -14.29 -8.34 -8.45
CA MET A 256 -13.35 -7.22 -8.68
C MET A 256 -12.91 -7.17 -10.14
N VAL A 257 -12.77 -5.96 -10.69
CA VAL A 257 -12.14 -5.72 -12.00
C VAL A 257 -10.66 -5.42 -11.81
N VAL A 258 -9.79 -6.19 -12.46
CA VAL A 258 -8.32 -6.09 -12.40
C VAL A 258 -7.77 -5.37 -13.63
N VAL A 259 -8.42 -5.54 -14.78
CA VAL A 259 -8.08 -4.84 -16.03
C VAL A 259 -9.35 -4.19 -16.56
N PRO A 260 -9.37 -2.87 -16.79
CA PRO A 260 -8.27 -1.93 -16.56
C PRO A 260 -8.03 -1.68 -15.06
N ALA A 261 -6.84 -1.19 -14.69
CA ALA A 261 -6.57 -0.70 -13.33
C ALA A 261 -7.09 0.73 -13.16
N GLU A 262 -7.25 1.19 -11.92
CA GLU A 262 -7.66 2.57 -11.62
C GLU A 262 -6.69 3.59 -12.24
N GLY A 263 -7.23 4.55 -12.98
CA GLY A 263 -6.49 5.57 -13.71
C GLY A 263 -5.74 5.06 -14.95
N ALA A 264 -5.86 3.79 -15.32
CA ALA A 264 -5.14 3.23 -16.46
C ALA A 264 -5.58 3.89 -17.79
N THR A 265 -4.64 3.99 -18.73
CA THR A 265 -4.94 4.46 -20.08
C THR A 265 -4.82 3.30 -21.08
N VAL A 266 -5.94 2.89 -21.67
CA VAL A 266 -6.07 1.70 -22.52
C VAL A 266 -6.46 2.05 -23.96
N ASP A 267 -6.25 1.11 -24.87
CA ASP A 267 -6.72 1.24 -26.26
C ASP A 267 -8.24 1.02 -26.36
N PRO A 268 -8.90 1.47 -27.44
CA PRO A 268 -10.36 1.29 -27.65
C PRO A 268 -10.84 -0.17 -27.63
N THR A 269 -9.93 -1.11 -27.90
CA THR A 269 -10.17 -2.56 -27.82
C THR A 269 -9.18 -3.16 -26.84
N PHE A 270 -9.68 -3.80 -25.79
CA PHE A 270 -8.88 -4.51 -24.80
C PHE A 270 -9.75 -5.57 -24.11
N SER A 271 -9.15 -6.38 -23.24
CA SER A 271 -9.90 -7.38 -22.47
C SER A 271 -10.09 -6.91 -21.04
N PHE A 272 -11.34 -6.85 -20.57
CA PHE A 272 -11.62 -6.81 -19.16
C PHE A 272 -11.21 -8.12 -18.53
N VAL A 273 -10.54 -8.03 -17.40
CA VAL A 273 -10.16 -9.18 -16.59
C VAL A 273 -10.54 -8.83 -15.16
N GLY A 274 -11.16 -9.77 -14.47
CA GLY A 274 -11.50 -9.61 -13.08
C GLY A 274 -11.50 -10.93 -12.35
N VAL A 275 -11.73 -10.85 -11.05
CA VAL A 275 -11.80 -12.01 -10.16
C VAL A 275 -13.15 -12.04 -9.46
N ALA A 276 -13.72 -13.23 -9.30
CA ALA A 276 -14.93 -13.49 -8.55
C ALA A 276 -14.89 -14.94 -8.03
N LEU A 277 -15.88 -15.33 -7.24
CA LEU A 277 -15.97 -16.72 -6.79
C LEU A 277 -16.05 -17.67 -8.01
N PRO A 278 -15.27 -18.77 -8.07
CA PRO A 278 -15.30 -19.71 -9.18
C PRO A 278 -16.72 -20.16 -9.54
N GLY A 279 -17.03 -20.20 -10.83
CA GLY A 279 -18.35 -20.56 -11.35
C GLY A 279 -19.44 -19.49 -11.22
N THR A 280 -19.16 -18.33 -10.61
CA THR A 280 -20.14 -17.24 -10.54
C THR A 280 -20.26 -16.47 -11.84
N SER A 281 -21.49 -16.05 -12.15
CA SER A 281 -21.76 -15.15 -13.28
C SER A 281 -21.60 -13.70 -12.83
N VAL A 282 -20.80 -12.94 -13.57
CA VAL A 282 -20.47 -11.54 -13.29
C VAL A 282 -20.93 -10.67 -14.45
N LEU A 283 -21.84 -9.75 -14.17
CA LEU A 283 -22.23 -8.67 -15.07
C LEU A 283 -21.20 -7.53 -14.98
N LEU A 284 -20.52 -7.28 -16.09
CA LEU A 284 -19.73 -6.07 -16.30
C LEU A 284 -20.67 -4.94 -16.72
N GLU A 285 -20.63 -3.84 -15.99
CA GLU A 285 -21.29 -2.59 -16.33
C GLU A 285 -20.26 -1.52 -16.67
N LEU A 286 -20.45 -0.88 -17.82
CA LEU A 286 -19.63 0.22 -18.30
C LEU A 286 -20.46 1.50 -18.34
N ASP A 287 -20.00 2.55 -17.67
CA ASP A 287 -20.69 3.85 -17.54
C ASP A 287 -22.16 3.74 -17.10
N GLY A 288 -22.42 2.78 -16.20
CA GLY A 288 -23.77 2.50 -15.68
C GLY A 288 -24.68 1.72 -16.65
N LYS A 289 -24.14 1.12 -17.71
CA LYS A 289 -24.87 0.25 -18.64
C LYS A 289 -24.28 -1.15 -18.64
N ALA A 290 -25.14 -2.16 -18.66
CA ALA A 290 -24.74 -3.55 -18.85
C ALA A 290 -23.93 -3.71 -20.15
N LEU A 291 -22.68 -4.16 -20.03
CA LEU A 291 -21.77 -4.43 -21.14
C LEU A 291 -21.84 -5.90 -21.54
N ALA A 292 -21.56 -6.80 -20.60
CA ALA A 292 -21.50 -8.23 -20.83
C ALA A 292 -21.58 -9.02 -19.53
N THR A 293 -22.01 -10.28 -19.61
CA THR A 293 -21.92 -11.24 -18.51
C THR A 293 -20.77 -12.22 -18.81
N ALA A 294 -19.90 -12.44 -17.83
CA ALA A 294 -18.81 -13.40 -17.89
C ALA A 294 -18.86 -14.33 -16.68
N THR A 295 -18.58 -15.61 -16.88
CA THR A 295 -18.48 -16.57 -15.78
C THR A 295 -17.03 -16.66 -15.32
N ALA A 296 -16.80 -16.64 -14.01
CA ALA A 296 -15.48 -16.91 -13.45
C ALA A 296 -15.11 -18.38 -13.66
N ASP A 297 -13.90 -18.64 -14.14
CA ASP A 297 -13.37 -20.00 -14.32
C ASP A 297 -13.13 -20.71 -12.98
N ASP A 298 -12.65 -21.95 -13.01
CA ASP A 298 -12.36 -22.76 -11.83
C ASP A 298 -11.27 -22.11 -10.95
N GLU A 299 -10.48 -21.21 -11.51
CA GLU A 299 -9.49 -20.37 -10.84
C GLU A 299 -10.06 -19.02 -10.35
N GLY A 300 -11.35 -18.76 -10.54
CA GLY A 300 -12.03 -17.55 -10.09
C GLY A 300 -11.78 -16.32 -10.96
N VAL A 301 -11.26 -16.50 -12.18
CA VAL A 301 -10.96 -15.41 -13.12
C VAL A 301 -12.06 -15.32 -14.17
N PHE A 302 -12.62 -14.12 -14.37
CA PHE A 302 -13.50 -13.86 -15.50
C PHE A 302 -12.82 -12.93 -16.52
N ARG A 303 -13.11 -13.14 -17.80
CA ARG A 303 -12.53 -12.37 -18.91
C ARG A 303 -13.62 -11.95 -19.89
N HIS A 304 -13.55 -10.70 -20.37
CA HIS A 304 -14.40 -10.22 -21.44
C HIS A 304 -13.58 -9.40 -22.46
N VAL A 305 -13.51 -9.86 -23.70
CA VAL A 305 -12.76 -9.20 -24.77
C VAL A 305 -13.64 -8.19 -25.50
N LEU A 306 -13.20 -6.93 -25.61
CA LEU A 306 -13.82 -5.94 -26.48
C LEU A 306 -13.31 -6.10 -27.91
N THR A 307 -14.21 -6.47 -28.82
CA THR A 307 -13.94 -6.56 -30.25
C THR A 307 -14.08 -5.20 -30.94
N ALA A 308 -13.54 -5.06 -32.16
CA ALA A 308 -13.51 -3.78 -32.88
C ALA A 308 -14.89 -3.16 -33.14
N ASP A 309 -15.94 -3.98 -33.26
CA ASP A 309 -17.34 -3.56 -33.40
C ASP A 309 -17.95 -3.03 -32.10
N LYS A 310 -17.32 -3.29 -30.96
CA LYS A 310 -17.68 -2.79 -29.62
C LYS A 310 -16.60 -1.90 -29.01
N ALA A 311 -15.72 -1.35 -29.83
CA ALA A 311 -14.64 -0.49 -29.35
C ALA A 311 -15.19 0.71 -28.56
N LEU A 312 -14.52 1.04 -27.46
CA LEU A 312 -14.94 2.15 -26.61
C LEU A 312 -14.60 3.49 -27.24
N ALA A 313 -15.41 4.51 -26.95
CA ALA A 313 -15.14 5.88 -27.37
C ALA A 313 -13.89 6.42 -26.66
N THR A 314 -13.25 7.43 -27.24
CA THR A 314 -12.14 8.12 -26.59
C THR A 314 -12.63 8.93 -25.40
N GLY A 315 -11.93 8.82 -24.26
CA GLY A 315 -12.23 9.59 -23.05
C GLY A 315 -12.30 8.77 -21.78
N ALA A 316 -12.87 9.37 -20.74
CA ALA A 316 -13.00 8.74 -19.43
C ALA A 316 -14.16 7.74 -19.41
N HIS A 317 -13.90 6.56 -18.87
CA HIS A 317 -14.86 5.48 -18.70
C HIS A 317 -14.78 4.92 -17.28
N LYS A 318 -15.88 4.32 -16.83
CA LYS A 318 -16.02 3.70 -15.50
C LYS A 318 -16.56 2.29 -15.65
N VAL A 319 -15.93 1.31 -15.01
CA VAL A 319 -16.39 -0.08 -15.01
C VAL A 319 -16.68 -0.58 -13.60
N VAL A 320 -17.76 -1.37 -13.49
CA VAL A 320 -18.17 -2.08 -12.28
C VAL A 320 -18.44 -3.53 -12.64
N ALA A 321 -18.05 -4.46 -11.79
CA ALA A 321 -18.46 -5.85 -11.87
C ALA A 321 -19.54 -6.12 -10.81
N GLN A 322 -20.61 -6.82 -11.20
CA GLN A 322 -21.71 -7.20 -10.31
C GLN A 322 -21.98 -8.69 -10.43
N VAL A 323 -22.03 -9.41 -9.30
CA VAL A 323 -22.45 -10.82 -9.32
C VAL A 323 -23.92 -10.89 -9.69
N VAL A 324 -24.27 -11.86 -10.53
CA VAL A 324 -25.65 -12.21 -10.86
C VAL A 324 -25.86 -13.66 -10.45
N THR A 325 -26.93 -13.92 -9.69
CA THR A 325 -27.28 -15.29 -9.27
C THR A 325 -27.85 -16.08 -10.46
N GLU A 326 -27.95 -17.41 -10.34
CA GLU A 326 -28.58 -18.24 -11.39
C GLU A 326 -30.04 -17.84 -11.68
N GLU A 327 -30.72 -17.20 -10.73
CA GLU A 327 -32.09 -16.69 -10.85
C GLU A 327 -32.16 -15.29 -11.47
N GLY A 328 -31.01 -14.68 -11.81
CA GLY A 328 -30.92 -13.37 -12.42
C GLY A 328 -30.98 -12.19 -11.44
N GLU A 329 -30.86 -12.46 -10.13
CA GLU A 329 -30.88 -11.42 -9.11
C GLU A 329 -29.53 -10.70 -9.01
N ALA A 330 -29.61 -9.39 -8.81
CA ALA A 330 -28.46 -8.50 -8.70
C ALA A 330 -27.79 -8.68 -7.33
N GLY A 331 -26.58 -9.23 -7.32
CA GLY A 331 -25.76 -9.45 -6.14
C GLY A 331 -24.75 -8.33 -5.86
N LEU A 332 -23.69 -8.67 -5.12
CA LEU A 332 -22.62 -7.76 -4.70
C LEU A 332 -21.91 -7.10 -5.89
N ARG A 333 -21.46 -5.85 -5.67
CA ARG A 333 -20.83 -5.00 -6.69
C ARG A 333 -19.41 -4.65 -6.29
N SER A 334 -18.51 -4.63 -7.27
CA SER A 334 -17.14 -4.17 -7.10
C SER A 334 -17.12 -2.66 -6.81
N PRO A 335 -16.01 -2.14 -6.26
CA PRO A 335 -15.66 -0.73 -6.41
C PRO A 335 -15.66 -0.31 -7.88
N GLU A 336 -15.97 0.96 -8.13
CA GLU A 336 -15.90 1.54 -9.47
C GLU A 336 -14.45 1.76 -9.87
N VAL A 337 -14.08 1.27 -11.06
CA VAL A 337 -12.75 1.47 -11.64
C VAL A 337 -12.83 2.48 -12.77
N GLY A 338 -12.20 3.64 -12.59
CA GLY A 338 -12.09 4.70 -13.58
C GLY A 338 -10.86 4.50 -14.48
N PHE A 339 -11.03 4.66 -15.80
CA PHE A 339 -9.93 4.52 -16.77
C PHE A 339 -10.12 5.46 -17.97
N GLN A 340 -9.07 5.62 -18.77
CA GLN A 340 -9.05 6.49 -19.95
C GLN A 340 -8.84 5.67 -21.22
N VAL A 341 -9.69 5.85 -22.23
CA VAL A 341 -9.51 5.25 -23.55
C VAL A 341 -8.79 6.24 -24.47
N ARG A 342 -7.65 5.83 -25.04
CA ARG A 342 -6.89 6.66 -25.98
C ARG A 342 -7.64 6.78 -27.30
N GLY A 343 -7.53 7.96 -27.92
CA GLY A 343 -7.94 8.12 -29.31
C GLY A 343 -6.99 7.36 -30.22
N PRO A 344 -7.40 7.06 -31.47
CA PRO A 344 -6.44 6.67 -32.48
C PRO A 344 -5.42 7.79 -32.57
N THR A 345 -4.21 7.56 -32.05
CA THR A 345 -3.06 8.27 -32.56
C THR A 345 -3.05 7.94 -34.03
N ASP A 346 -3.32 8.95 -34.87
CA ASP A 346 -2.85 8.93 -36.25
C ASP A 346 -1.44 8.34 -36.19
N LEU A 347 -1.27 7.23 -36.91
CA LEU A 347 0.00 6.59 -37.10
C LEU A 347 1.04 7.69 -37.29
N ASP A 348 1.97 7.83 -36.34
CA ASP A 348 3.20 8.58 -36.57
C ASP A 348 4.08 7.71 -37.48
N VAL A 349 3.57 7.45 -38.68
CA VAL A 349 4.35 7.08 -39.84
C VAL A 349 5.14 8.33 -40.18
N GLY A 350 6.45 8.25 -39.96
CA GLY A 350 7.37 9.19 -40.55
C GLY A 350 7.11 9.27 -42.06
N CYS A 351 6.62 10.40 -42.52
CA CYS A 351 6.71 10.83 -43.90
C CYS A 351 6.97 12.33 -43.92
N GLY A 352 8.15 12.69 -44.41
CA GLY A 352 8.40 14.03 -44.89
C GLY A 352 7.51 14.42 -46.06
N CYS A 353 7.58 15.71 -46.36
CA CYS A 353 7.14 16.39 -47.58
C CYS A 353 5.63 16.69 -47.72
N GLY A 354 5.26 17.89 -47.26
CA GLY A 354 4.69 18.96 -48.10
C GLY A 354 3.47 18.69 -48.97
N ALA A 355 2.35 19.30 -48.61
CA ALA A 355 1.50 20.08 -49.53
C ALA A 355 0.45 20.85 -48.72
N ALA A 356 0.23 22.11 -49.10
CA ALA A 356 -0.68 23.08 -48.49
C ALA A 356 -2.17 22.63 -48.53
N PRO A 357 -3.05 23.18 -47.67
CA PRO A 357 -4.46 22.89 -47.74
C PRO A 357 -5.10 23.67 -48.89
N ALA A 358 -5.42 22.98 -49.98
CA ALA A 358 -6.41 23.43 -50.95
C ALA A 358 -7.80 23.14 -50.37
N GLY A 359 -8.37 24.15 -49.70
CA GLY A 359 -9.77 24.14 -49.30
C GLY A 359 -10.68 24.12 -50.53
N MET A 360 -11.69 23.25 -50.50
CA MET A 360 -12.75 23.21 -51.49
C MET A 360 -14.11 23.20 -50.80
N ILE A 361 -14.81 24.32 -51.01
CA ILE A 361 -16.23 24.42 -51.35
C ILE A 361 -17.25 24.39 -50.20
N SER A 362 -17.69 25.60 -49.84
CA SER A 362 -19.09 25.95 -49.55
C SER A 362 -19.39 27.25 -50.33
N VAL A 363 -20.01 27.14 -51.51
CA VAL A 363 -21.45 27.35 -51.78
C VAL A 363 -21.98 28.73 -51.32
N TRP A 364 -22.05 29.63 -52.30
CA TRP A 364 -23.05 30.68 -52.56
C TRP A 364 -23.48 31.68 -51.47
N ALA A 365 -23.08 32.95 -51.65
CA ALA A 365 -23.96 34.11 -51.43
C ALA A 365 -23.58 35.28 -52.37
N LEU A 366 -24.59 35.82 -53.04
CA LEU A 366 -24.58 36.88 -54.06
C LEU A 366 -24.52 38.30 -53.46
N VAL A 367 -24.24 39.27 -54.35
CA VAL A 367 -24.50 40.73 -54.28
C VAL A 367 -23.43 41.54 -53.52
N GLY A 368 -22.85 42.62 -54.03
CA GLY A 368 -23.02 43.41 -55.26
C GLY A 368 -22.15 44.69 -55.18
N LEU A 369 -22.10 45.44 -56.30
CA LEU A 369 -21.49 46.78 -56.47
C LEU A 369 -19.97 46.86 -56.19
N GLY A 370 -19.12 47.46 -57.02
CA GLY A 370 -19.31 48.43 -58.08
C GLY A 370 -18.07 49.33 -58.12
N ALA A 371 -17.76 49.82 -59.32
CA ALA A 371 -16.94 51.00 -59.61
C ALA A 371 -15.39 50.88 -59.66
N LEU A 372 -14.89 51.20 -60.87
CA LEU A 372 -13.74 52.07 -61.21
C LEU A 372 -12.34 51.64 -60.72
N ALA A 373 -11.24 51.82 -61.46
CA ALA A 373 -10.99 52.37 -62.77
C ALA A 373 -9.52 52.06 -63.14
N ARG A 374 -9.30 51.67 -64.40
CA ARG A 374 -8.39 52.35 -65.33
C ARG A 374 -7.01 52.79 -64.78
N ARG A 375 -5.94 52.11 -65.21
CA ARG A 375 -4.99 52.59 -66.24
C ARG A 375 -3.59 51.99 -66.06
N ARG A 376 -3.06 51.50 -67.19
CA ARG A 376 -1.71 51.70 -67.76
C ARG A 376 -0.52 51.21 -66.89
N ARG A 377 0.54 50.64 -67.44
CA ARG A 377 1.01 50.42 -68.81
C ARG A 377 2.22 49.49 -68.65
N SER A 378 2.41 48.58 -69.60
CA SER A 378 3.72 48.00 -69.85
C SER A 378 4.70 49.05 -70.39
N ARG A 379 5.98 48.80 -70.12
CA ARG A 379 7.20 49.08 -70.89
C ARG A 379 8.35 48.86 -69.90
N ASN A 380 9.41 48.13 -70.19
CA ASN A 380 9.84 47.37 -71.36
C ASN A 380 10.93 46.43 -70.86
#